data_AF-V9W5H3-F1
#
_entry.id   AF-V9W5H3-F1
#
_cell.length_a   1.000
_cell.length_b   1.000
_cell.length_c   1.000
_cell.angle_alpha   90.00
_cell.angle_beta   90.00
_cell.angle_gamma   90.00
#
_symmetry.space_group_name_H-M   'P 1'
#
loop_
_entity.id
_entity.type
_entity.pdbx_description
1 polymer ?
#
loop_
_entity_poly.entity_id
_entity_poly.type
_entity_poly.pdbx_seq_one_letter_code
_entity_poly.pdbx_strand_id
1 'polypeptide(L)'
;MNMFKKGFTVVLSVALSATLVLPSYSAYAETGSIPTEQEKEQAKQVAENIEKVTGNDDIVQSNNKNAEYIVKNDAGTISIPHENDSQSIEIRGRTDSLKISLPEVDTKEAVQTSNGTIVYKGKEENSSVDLAVQPTTKGVRNLVRINDATAPKEYNFNIKIPEGSKLVSAADYLGADFDTKEVFIVDEKNQIQSIFTPAWAKDANGNDIPTHYEIRGNDLVQKVEFNENTAFPVVADPNWFQIAKCAGAITWFLGTNVFSVYKIIKIKKYMQELGGVFEAAELMLKASTWEERMKYGGKALVGLAAELSGVGALSVCWG
;
A
#
# COMPACT_ATOMS: atom_id res chain seq x y z
N MET A 1 95.14 4.46 31.04
CA MET A 1 94.26 3.45 31.67
C MET A 1 93.35 4.17 32.65
N ASN A 2 92.06 4.19 32.32
CA ASN A 2 90.88 4.66 33.06
C ASN A 2 90.92 5.98 33.85
N MET A 3 90.20 6.95 33.25
CA MET A 3 89.49 8.07 33.86
C MET A 3 88.60 7.65 35.04
N PHE A 4 88.41 8.55 36.00
CA PHE A 4 87.07 9.01 36.44
C PHE A 4 87.21 10.31 37.24
N LYS A 5 86.65 11.42 36.72
CA LYS A 5 86.41 12.67 37.45
C LYS A 5 84.90 12.91 37.50
N LYS A 6 84.43 13.28 38.70
CA LYS A 6 83.05 13.57 39.09
C LYS A 6 82.48 14.80 38.38
N GLY A 7 81.17 14.79 38.16
CA GLY A 7 80.35 15.97 37.87
C GLY A 7 78.90 15.72 38.26
N PHE A 8 78.40 16.52 39.19
CA PHE A 8 77.00 16.57 39.66
C PHE A 8 76.16 17.32 38.61
N THR A 9 74.96 16.86 38.27
CA THR A 9 73.99 17.68 37.51
C THR A 9 72.56 17.38 37.94
N VAL A 10 71.86 18.47 38.24
CA VAL A 10 70.47 18.58 38.68
C VAL A 10 69.52 18.13 37.57
N VAL A 11 68.57 17.26 37.87
CA VAL A 11 67.54 16.80 36.92
C VAL A 11 66.33 17.72 37.02
N LEU A 12 66.08 18.49 35.96
CA LEU A 12 64.88 19.29 35.75
C LEU A 12 63.77 18.38 35.22
N SER A 13 62.64 18.29 35.91
CA SER A 13 61.48 17.49 35.49
C SER A 13 60.64 18.28 34.47
N VAL A 14 60.54 17.77 33.24
CA VAL A 14 59.63 18.29 32.22
C VAL A 14 58.44 17.33 32.12
N ALA A 15 57.26 17.80 32.50
CA ALA A 15 56.00 17.07 32.31
C ALA A 15 55.56 17.23 30.86
N LEU A 16 55.54 16.13 30.10
CA LEU A 16 55.05 16.07 28.73
C LEU A 16 53.58 15.65 28.75
N SER A 17 52.65 16.61 28.65
CA SER A 17 51.23 16.32 28.48
C SER A 17 50.96 15.91 27.02
N ALA A 18 50.82 14.61 26.78
CA ALA A 18 50.36 14.09 25.50
C ALA A 18 48.82 14.16 25.44
N THR A 19 48.27 15.14 24.74
CA THR A 19 46.86 15.17 24.36
C THR A 19 46.61 14.15 23.25
N LEU A 20 46.00 13.02 23.60
CA LEU A 20 45.43 12.07 22.63
C LEU A 20 44.20 12.73 21.98
N VAL A 21 44.37 13.21 20.74
CA VAL A 21 43.24 13.56 19.87
C VAL A 21 42.69 12.26 19.31
N LEU A 22 41.65 11.72 19.94
CA LEU A 22 40.85 10.66 19.31
C LEU A 22 40.04 11.31 18.19
N PRO A 23 40.12 10.83 16.93
CA PRO A 23 39.18 11.26 15.91
C PRO A 23 37.79 10.85 16.38
N SER A 24 36.93 11.85 16.60
CA SER A 24 35.50 11.63 16.78
C SER A 24 34.96 11.06 15.48
N TYR A 25 34.74 9.74 15.45
CA TYR A 25 33.88 9.13 14.44
C TYR A 25 32.47 9.65 14.70
N SER A 26 32.10 10.74 14.03
CA SER A 26 30.70 11.08 13.84
C SER A 26 30.10 9.95 13.01
N ALA A 27 29.30 9.10 13.66
CA ALA A 27 28.40 8.20 12.96
C ALA A 27 27.42 9.09 12.17
N TYR A 28 27.73 9.31 10.89
CA TYR A 28 26.75 9.80 9.95
C TYR A 28 25.70 8.71 9.84
N ALA A 29 24.47 9.00 10.27
CA ALA A 29 23.33 8.23 9.82
C ALA A 29 23.35 8.28 8.28
N GLU A 30 23.44 7.13 7.62
CA GLU A 30 23.31 7.03 6.17
C GLU A 30 21.93 7.57 5.79
N THR A 31 21.89 8.84 5.39
CA THR A 31 20.83 9.36 4.55
C THR A 31 20.97 8.64 3.21
N GLY A 32 19.89 8.01 2.73
CA GLY A 32 19.85 7.29 1.46
C GLY A 32 20.52 8.03 0.31
N SER A 33 21.01 7.28 -0.66
CA SER A 33 21.81 7.82 -1.76
C SER A 33 20.95 8.76 -2.61
N ILE A 34 21.49 9.94 -2.95
CA ILE A 34 20.75 10.88 -3.83
C ILE A 34 20.67 10.23 -5.22
N PRO A 35 19.46 10.00 -5.78
CA PRO A 35 19.32 9.36 -7.07
C PRO A 35 19.99 10.18 -8.18
N THR A 36 20.68 9.49 -9.09
CA THR A 36 21.25 10.09 -10.31
C THR A 36 20.16 10.56 -11.26
N GLU A 37 20.48 11.48 -12.18
CA GLU A 37 19.53 11.94 -13.20
C GLU A 37 19.04 10.80 -14.11
N GLN A 38 19.89 9.81 -14.38
CA GLN A 38 19.49 8.62 -15.12
C GLN A 38 18.45 7.79 -14.35
N GLU A 39 18.63 7.59 -13.05
CA GLU A 39 17.67 6.86 -12.21
C GLU A 39 16.34 7.59 -12.12
N LYS A 40 16.36 8.92 -12.00
CA LYS A 40 15.15 9.75 -12.03
C LYS A 40 14.38 9.60 -13.34
N GLU A 41 15.07 9.65 -14.48
CA GLU A 41 14.42 9.50 -15.79
C GLU A 41 13.85 8.08 -15.98
N GLN A 42 14.57 7.05 -15.53
CA GLN A 42 14.07 5.68 -15.56
C GLN A 42 12.84 5.48 -14.66
N ALA A 43 12.86 6.04 -13.44
CA ALA A 43 11.73 6.00 -12.52
C ALA A 43 10.52 6.74 -13.10
N LYS A 44 10.74 7.88 -13.76
CA LYS A 44 9.70 8.63 -14.46
C LYS A 44 9.02 7.80 -15.54
N GLN A 45 9.77 7.09 -16.39
CA GLN A 45 9.18 6.23 -17.44
C GLN A 45 8.33 5.09 -16.87
N VAL A 46 8.78 4.48 -15.77
CA VAL A 46 8.02 3.46 -15.05
C VAL A 46 6.72 4.04 -14.49
N ALA A 47 6.81 5.19 -13.80
CA ALA A 47 5.65 5.86 -13.24
C ALA A 47 4.65 6.30 -14.32
N GLU A 48 5.10 6.84 -15.46
CA GLU A 48 4.20 7.22 -16.58
C GLU A 48 3.41 6.03 -17.13
N ASN A 49 4.03 4.84 -17.23
CA ASN A 49 3.31 3.62 -17.63
C ASN A 49 2.24 3.22 -16.61
N ILE A 50 2.58 3.29 -15.33
CA ILE A 50 1.67 2.97 -14.22
C ILE A 50 0.52 3.97 -14.17
N GLU A 51 0.81 5.26 -14.23
CA GLU A 51 -0.17 6.35 -14.13
C GLU A 51 -1.10 6.41 -15.34
N LYS A 52 -0.68 5.93 -16.52
CA LYS A 52 -1.59 5.73 -17.67
C LYS A 52 -2.72 4.75 -17.34
N VAL A 53 -2.43 3.74 -16.51
CA VAL A 53 -3.39 2.72 -16.09
C VAL A 53 -4.20 3.18 -14.90
N THR A 54 -3.55 3.79 -13.91
CA THR A 54 -4.17 4.07 -12.62
C THR A 54 -4.74 5.48 -12.50
N GLY A 55 -4.36 6.40 -13.40
CA GLY A 55 -4.50 7.83 -13.19
C GLY A 55 -3.56 8.37 -12.11
N ASN A 56 -3.58 9.70 -11.92
CA ASN A 56 -2.76 10.40 -10.94
C ASN A 56 -3.54 11.43 -10.08
N ASP A 57 -4.85 11.58 -10.29
CA ASP A 57 -5.68 12.62 -9.65
C ASP A 57 -5.78 12.47 -8.12
N ASP A 58 -5.67 11.25 -7.61
CA ASP A 58 -5.80 10.90 -6.20
C ASP A 58 -4.46 10.60 -5.51
N ILE A 59 -3.33 10.74 -6.21
CA ILE A 59 -1.99 10.50 -5.63
C ILE A 59 -1.62 11.66 -4.71
N VAL A 60 -1.10 11.33 -3.53
CA VAL A 60 -0.66 12.31 -2.52
C VAL A 60 0.85 12.33 -2.45
N GLN A 61 1.43 13.53 -2.53
CA GLN A 61 2.87 13.72 -2.39
C GLN A 61 3.36 13.34 -0.98
N SER A 62 4.42 12.53 -0.96
CA SER A 62 5.13 12.22 0.27
C SER A 62 6.25 13.22 0.54
N ASN A 63 6.65 13.31 1.81
CA ASN A 63 7.87 13.99 2.23
C ASN A 63 8.96 12.94 2.47
N ASN A 64 10.11 13.10 1.83
CA ASN A 64 11.28 12.27 2.10
C ASN A 64 11.91 12.65 3.45
N LYS A 65 11.95 11.72 4.42
CA LYS A 65 12.49 11.90 5.77
C LYS A 65 13.08 10.60 6.29
N ASN A 66 14.28 10.65 6.87
CA ASN A 66 14.85 9.55 7.68
C ASN A 66 14.76 8.16 6.99
N ALA A 67 15.19 8.06 5.72
CA ALA A 67 15.14 6.84 4.90
C ALA A 67 13.73 6.29 4.56
N GLU A 68 12.68 7.09 4.78
CA GLU A 68 11.31 6.78 4.39
C GLU A 68 10.66 7.95 3.64
N TYR A 69 9.75 7.61 2.74
CA TYR A 69 8.75 8.51 2.22
C TYR A 69 7.53 8.52 3.15
N ILE A 70 7.23 9.68 3.73
CA ILE A 70 6.16 9.83 4.72
C ILE A 70 5.03 10.69 4.16
N VAL A 71 3.82 10.17 4.23
CA VAL A 71 2.60 10.83 3.74
C VAL A 71 1.48 10.70 4.76
N LYS A 72 0.63 11.73 4.83
CA LYS A 72 -0.59 11.73 5.64
C LYS A 72 -1.79 11.83 4.72
N ASN A 73 -2.73 10.92 4.88
CA ASN A 73 -3.98 10.87 4.12
C ASN A 73 -5.14 10.42 5.03
N ASP A 74 -6.31 10.13 4.46
CA ASP A 74 -7.49 9.75 5.24
C ASP A 74 -7.34 8.40 5.96
N ALA A 75 -6.39 7.55 5.52
CA ALA A 75 -6.07 6.29 6.19
C ALA A 75 -5.15 6.47 7.42
N GLY A 76 -4.44 7.59 7.51
CA GLY A 76 -3.51 7.89 8.60
C GLY A 76 -2.15 8.35 8.08
N THR A 77 -1.08 7.96 8.77
CA THR A 77 0.30 8.19 8.32
C THR A 77 0.82 6.93 7.64
N ILE A 78 1.26 7.05 6.39
CA ILE A 78 1.90 5.97 5.63
C ILE A 78 3.40 6.28 5.58
N SER A 79 4.19 5.29 5.99
CA SER A 79 5.65 5.25 5.91
C SER A 79 6.05 4.24 4.84
N ILE A 80 6.76 4.68 3.80
CA ILE A 80 7.21 3.84 2.69
C ILE A 80 8.74 3.78 2.70
N PRO A 81 9.34 2.59 2.79
CA PRO A 81 10.79 2.46 2.90
C PRO A 81 11.49 2.86 1.60
N HIS A 82 12.72 3.36 1.65
CA HIS A 82 13.50 3.59 0.44
C HIS A 82 13.97 2.28 -0.23
N GLU A 83 14.05 1.18 0.52
CA GLU A 83 14.54 -0.10 0.01
C GLU A 83 13.47 -1.19 0.12
N ASN A 84 13.54 -2.19 -0.75
CA ASN A 84 12.65 -3.36 -0.73
C ASN A 84 13.33 -4.59 -0.07
N ASP A 85 14.25 -4.38 0.88
CA ASP A 85 14.97 -5.47 1.55
C ASP A 85 14.24 -5.90 2.83
N SER A 86 13.16 -6.66 2.67
CA SER A 86 12.30 -7.16 3.77
C SER A 86 11.60 -6.07 4.60
N GLN A 87 11.73 -4.81 4.21
CA GLN A 87 10.98 -3.70 4.78
C GLN A 87 9.54 -3.71 4.27
N SER A 88 8.64 -3.05 5.00
CA SER A 88 7.22 -3.05 4.68
C SER A 88 6.69 -1.64 4.80
N ILE A 89 5.72 -1.32 3.96
CA ILE A 89 4.97 -0.08 4.02
C ILE A 89 4.13 -0.12 5.28
N GLU A 90 4.35 0.81 6.19
CA GLU A 90 3.65 0.87 7.47
C GLU A 90 2.56 1.93 7.44
N ILE A 91 1.33 1.52 7.72
CA ILE A 91 0.17 2.41 7.85
C ILE A 91 -0.18 2.55 9.34
N ARG A 92 -0.07 3.77 9.87
CA ARG A 92 -0.38 4.13 11.26
C ARG A 92 -1.64 4.99 11.31
N GLY A 93 -2.75 4.38 11.72
CA GLY A 93 -4.06 5.02 11.81
C GLY A 93 -4.40 5.53 13.21
N ARG A 94 -4.64 4.62 14.16
CA ARG A 94 -5.11 4.98 15.51
C ARG A 94 -4.47 4.20 16.66
N THR A 95 -4.61 2.87 16.71
CA THR A 95 -4.15 2.05 17.85
C THR A 95 -3.09 1.03 17.49
N ASP A 96 -3.12 0.50 16.26
CA ASP A 96 -2.15 -0.47 15.75
C ASP A 96 -1.65 -0.06 14.37
N SER A 97 -0.48 -0.56 13.98
CA SER A 97 0.05 -0.38 12.63
C SER A 97 -0.17 -1.62 11.77
N LEU A 98 -0.66 -1.39 10.56
CA LEU A 98 -0.71 -2.39 9.51
C LEU A 98 0.60 -2.31 8.72
N LYS A 99 1.20 -3.44 8.37
CA LYS A 99 2.32 -3.44 7.42
C LYS A 99 2.01 -4.29 6.20
N ILE A 100 2.33 -3.76 5.03
CA ILE A 100 2.15 -4.41 3.73
C ILE A 100 3.54 -4.48 3.10
N SER A 101 4.06 -5.69 2.85
CA SER A 101 5.28 -5.84 2.07
C SER A 101 4.98 -5.65 0.58
N LEU A 102 5.99 -5.27 -0.20
CA LEU A 102 5.97 -5.50 -1.64
C LEU A 102 6.45 -6.94 -1.94
N PRO A 103 6.26 -7.44 -3.17
CA PRO A 103 6.82 -8.72 -3.58
C PRO A 103 8.35 -8.71 -3.51
N GLU A 104 8.92 -9.88 -3.22
CA GLU A 104 10.37 -10.06 -3.14
C GLU A 104 10.99 -9.99 -4.53
N VAL A 105 11.55 -8.83 -4.86
CA VAL A 105 12.25 -8.52 -6.10
C VAL A 105 13.49 -7.71 -5.73
N ASP A 106 14.65 -8.06 -6.31
CA ASP A 106 15.88 -7.28 -6.11
C ASP A 106 15.76 -5.95 -6.87
N THR A 107 15.63 -4.86 -6.13
CA THR A 107 15.41 -3.52 -6.68
C THR A 107 16.52 -2.56 -6.28
N LYS A 108 16.61 -1.44 -7.00
CA LYS A 108 17.36 -0.27 -6.57
C LYS A 108 16.63 0.45 -5.42
N GLU A 109 17.31 1.41 -4.81
CA GLU A 109 16.67 2.38 -3.90
C GLU A 109 15.54 3.12 -4.63
N ALA A 110 14.45 3.37 -3.92
CA ALA A 110 13.23 3.90 -4.48
C ALA A 110 13.34 5.38 -4.82
N VAL A 111 12.78 5.76 -5.96
CA VAL A 111 12.77 7.14 -6.45
C VAL A 111 11.34 7.65 -6.53
N GLN A 112 11.02 8.70 -5.80
CA GLN A 112 9.75 9.42 -5.93
C GLN A 112 9.76 10.32 -7.17
N THR A 113 8.73 10.20 -8.01
CA THR A 113 8.52 11.04 -9.19
C THR A 113 7.75 12.31 -8.86
N SER A 114 7.66 13.24 -9.82
CA SER A 114 6.96 14.52 -9.64
C SER A 114 5.48 14.36 -9.29
N ASN A 115 4.83 13.28 -9.73
CA ASN A 115 3.42 13.00 -9.44
C ASN A 115 3.22 12.25 -8.12
N GLY A 116 4.30 11.87 -7.43
CA GLY A 116 4.26 11.27 -6.10
C GLY A 116 4.31 9.74 -6.11
N THR A 117 4.32 9.12 -7.28
CA THR A 117 4.60 7.68 -7.44
C THR A 117 6.03 7.39 -6.98
N ILE A 118 6.20 6.43 -6.09
CA ILE A 118 7.50 5.98 -5.58
C ILE A 118 7.85 4.69 -6.31
N VAL A 119 8.94 4.68 -7.07
CA VAL A 119 9.31 3.57 -7.96
C VAL A 119 10.52 2.83 -7.42
N TYR A 120 10.40 1.50 -7.30
CA TYR A 120 11.50 0.58 -7.04
C TYR A 120 11.81 -0.14 -8.36
N LYS A 121 12.79 0.38 -9.09
CA LYS A 121 13.22 -0.22 -10.35
C LYS A 121 13.95 -1.53 -10.07
N GLY A 122 13.72 -2.56 -10.88
CA GLY A 122 14.54 -3.76 -10.85
C GLY A 122 16.02 -3.43 -10.97
N LYS A 123 16.85 -4.12 -10.19
CA LYS A 123 18.27 -3.77 -10.05
C LYS A 123 19.06 -3.96 -11.33
N GLU A 124 18.83 -5.09 -11.99
CA GLU A 124 19.38 -5.42 -13.29
C GLU A 124 18.64 -4.66 -14.40
N GLU A 125 19.37 -4.28 -15.46
CA GLU A 125 18.80 -3.51 -16.57
C GLU A 125 17.67 -4.25 -17.30
N ASN A 126 17.73 -5.58 -17.33
CA ASN A 126 16.74 -6.48 -17.92
C ASN A 126 15.84 -7.16 -16.88
N SER A 127 15.65 -6.57 -15.70
CA SER A 127 14.69 -7.09 -14.72
C SER A 127 13.30 -7.20 -15.34
N SER A 128 12.66 -8.36 -15.18
CA SER A 128 11.32 -8.63 -15.71
C SER A 128 10.20 -8.01 -14.86
N VAL A 129 10.55 -7.40 -13.72
CA VAL A 129 9.61 -6.75 -12.81
C VAL A 129 10.21 -5.44 -12.28
N ASP A 130 9.38 -4.39 -12.26
CA ASP A 130 9.57 -3.20 -11.43
C ASP A 130 8.40 -3.11 -10.41
N LEU A 131 8.60 -2.42 -9.29
CA LEU A 131 7.57 -2.19 -8.30
C LEU A 131 7.31 -0.69 -8.14
N ALA A 132 6.13 -0.33 -7.68
CA ALA A 132 5.83 1.05 -7.31
C ALA A 132 4.82 1.13 -6.17
N VAL A 133 4.82 2.27 -5.49
CA VAL A 133 3.86 2.61 -4.46
C VAL A 133 3.25 3.96 -4.79
N GLN A 134 1.93 4.03 -4.77
CA GLN A 134 1.18 5.27 -4.91
C GLN A 134 0.35 5.49 -3.64
N PRO A 135 0.79 6.38 -2.73
CA PRO A 135 -0.08 6.85 -1.67
C PRO A 135 -1.26 7.58 -2.28
N THR A 136 -2.47 7.15 -1.96
CA THR A 136 -3.68 7.79 -2.46
C THR A 136 -4.27 8.70 -1.39
N THR A 137 -5.32 9.45 -1.71
CA THR A 137 -6.08 10.23 -0.72
C THR A 137 -6.70 9.36 0.38
N LYS A 138 -6.96 8.07 0.10
CA LYS A 138 -7.73 7.15 0.98
C LYS A 138 -6.97 5.91 1.43
N GLY A 139 -5.76 5.69 0.93
CA GLY A 139 -5.04 4.44 1.13
C GLY A 139 -3.69 4.41 0.43
N VAL A 140 -3.31 3.24 -0.04
CA VAL A 140 -2.06 3.01 -0.76
C VAL A 140 -2.24 1.92 -1.82
N ARG A 141 -1.77 2.20 -3.03
CA ARG A 141 -1.63 1.23 -4.11
C ARG A 141 -0.21 0.69 -4.11
N ASN A 142 -0.09 -0.64 -4.04
CA ASN A 142 1.17 -1.37 -4.11
C ASN A 142 1.18 -2.09 -5.45
N LEU A 143 2.03 -1.68 -6.36
CA LEU A 143 1.87 -2.00 -7.78
C LEU A 143 3.06 -2.80 -8.27
N VAL A 144 2.76 -3.78 -9.11
CA VAL A 144 3.73 -4.55 -9.86
C VAL A 144 3.63 -4.13 -11.31
N ARG A 145 4.76 -3.72 -11.89
CA ARG A 145 4.91 -3.55 -13.33
C ARG A 145 5.68 -4.75 -13.88
N ILE A 146 4.97 -5.60 -14.58
CA ILE A 146 5.48 -6.80 -15.24
C ILE A 146 6.04 -6.36 -16.59
N ASN A 147 7.34 -6.47 -16.80
CA ASN A 147 8.04 -5.87 -17.93
C ASN A 147 7.98 -6.74 -19.19
N ASP A 148 7.91 -8.06 -19.02
CA ASP A 148 7.91 -9.03 -20.11
C ASP A 148 7.40 -10.41 -19.66
N ALA A 149 7.29 -11.33 -20.62
CA ALA A 149 6.75 -12.67 -20.42
C ALA A 149 7.63 -13.61 -19.57
N THR A 150 8.87 -13.22 -19.22
CA THR A 150 9.76 -14.02 -18.36
C THR A 150 9.51 -13.80 -16.87
N ALA A 151 8.68 -12.82 -16.52
CA ALA A 151 8.30 -12.53 -15.15
C ALA A 151 7.54 -13.69 -14.49
N PRO A 152 7.59 -13.81 -13.15
CA PRO A 152 6.70 -14.70 -12.41
C PRO A 152 5.23 -14.31 -12.60
N LYS A 153 4.32 -15.26 -12.36
CA LYS A 153 2.87 -15.02 -12.43
C LYS A 153 2.18 -14.90 -11.06
N GLU A 154 2.91 -15.16 -9.98
CA GLU A 154 2.43 -15.00 -8.61
C GLU A 154 3.24 -13.92 -7.90
N TYR A 155 2.57 -12.97 -7.27
CA TYR A 155 3.17 -11.87 -6.52
C TYR A 155 2.64 -11.88 -5.09
N ASN A 156 3.52 -12.03 -4.11
CA ASN A 156 3.15 -12.15 -2.71
C ASN A 156 3.26 -10.80 -1.99
N PHE A 157 2.19 -10.38 -1.34
CA PHE A 157 2.17 -9.24 -0.42
C PHE A 157 1.93 -9.77 0.98
N ASN A 158 2.98 -9.83 1.80
CA ASN A 158 2.85 -10.25 3.19
C ASN A 158 2.22 -9.13 4.00
N ILE A 159 1.14 -9.46 4.72
CA ILE A 159 0.42 -8.50 5.54
C ILE A 159 0.72 -8.79 7.01
N LYS A 160 1.42 -7.88 7.70
CA LYS A 160 1.51 -7.94 9.16
C LYS A 160 0.30 -7.23 9.72
N ILE A 161 -0.71 -8.05 10.02
CA ILE A 161 -2.00 -7.64 10.54
C ILE A 161 -1.88 -7.42 12.06
N PRO A 162 -2.60 -6.44 12.65
CA PRO A 162 -2.73 -6.32 14.10
C PRO A 162 -3.17 -7.62 14.78
N GLU A 163 -2.79 -7.78 16.05
CA GLU A 163 -3.15 -8.98 16.83
C GLU A 163 -4.67 -9.19 16.86
N GLY A 164 -5.08 -10.46 16.77
CA GLY A 164 -6.50 -10.84 16.75
C GLY A 164 -7.23 -10.63 15.42
N SER A 165 -6.60 -9.95 14.44
CA SER A 165 -7.19 -9.71 13.13
C SER A 165 -6.73 -10.73 12.08
N LYS A 166 -7.47 -10.85 10.97
CA LYS A 166 -7.19 -11.81 9.88
C LYS A 166 -7.64 -11.31 8.51
N LEU A 167 -7.03 -11.85 7.45
CA LEU A 167 -7.53 -11.71 6.07
C LEU A 167 -8.71 -12.67 5.82
N VAL A 168 -9.74 -12.19 5.15
CA VAL A 168 -10.93 -12.97 4.77
C VAL A 168 -11.37 -12.55 3.37
N SER A 169 -11.69 -13.52 2.52
CA SER A 169 -12.23 -13.22 1.19
C SER A 169 -13.66 -12.69 1.29
N ALA A 170 -14.11 -11.93 0.30
CA ALA A 170 -15.50 -11.52 0.22
C ALA A 170 -16.47 -12.73 0.16
N ALA A 171 -16.10 -13.79 -0.54
CA ALA A 171 -16.85 -15.05 -0.55
C ALA A 171 -17.05 -15.64 0.86
N ASP A 172 -16.00 -15.68 1.67
CA ASP A 172 -16.07 -16.25 3.03
C ASP A 172 -16.83 -15.33 3.98
N TYR A 173 -16.71 -14.01 3.82
CA TYR A 173 -17.32 -13.04 4.71
C TYR A 173 -18.80 -12.76 4.37
N LEU A 174 -19.10 -12.54 3.08
CA LEU A 174 -20.45 -12.19 2.60
C LEU A 174 -21.25 -13.44 2.20
N GLY A 175 -20.60 -14.57 1.95
CA GLY A 175 -21.18 -15.78 1.37
C GLY A 175 -20.85 -15.88 -0.12
N ALA A 176 -20.62 -17.10 -0.61
CA ALA A 176 -20.11 -17.37 -1.96
C ALA A 176 -20.96 -16.75 -3.09
N ASP A 177 -22.28 -16.67 -2.92
CA ASP A 177 -23.19 -16.05 -3.90
C ASP A 177 -22.98 -14.53 -4.03
N PHE A 178 -22.31 -13.90 -3.06
CA PHE A 178 -22.07 -12.46 -2.96
C PHE A 178 -20.59 -12.12 -3.00
N ASP A 179 -19.78 -12.99 -3.60
CA ASP A 179 -18.35 -12.77 -3.72
C ASP A 179 -18.06 -11.55 -4.60
N THR A 180 -17.67 -10.45 -3.95
CA THR A 180 -17.27 -9.19 -4.60
C THR A 180 -15.81 -9.21 -5.04
N LYS A 181 -15.06 -10.30 -4.79
CA LYS A 181 -13.62 -10.45 -5.06
C LYS A 181 -12.71 -9.51 -4.26
N GLU A 182 -13.27 -8.74 -3.33
CA GLU A 182 -12.51 -7.97 -2.33
C GLU A 182 -11.85 -8.92 -1.31
N VAL A 183 -10.79 -8.44 -0.67
CA VAL A 183 -10.23 -9.06 0.53
C VAL A 183 -10.35 -8.11 1.71
N PHE A 184 -10.82 -8.62 2.83
CA PHE A 184 -11.09 -7.88 4.04
C PHE A 184 -10.05 -8.20 5.11
N ILE A 185 -9.59 -7.16 5.82
CA ILE A 185 -8.97 -7.35 7.14
C ILE A 185 -10.06 -7.20 8.18
N VAL A 186 -10.35 -8.25 8.95
CA VAL A 186 -11.37 -8.24 10.00
C VAL A 186 -10.74 -8.43 11.36
N ASP A 187 -11.31 -7.79 12.38
CA ASP A 187 -10.89 -7.94 13.78
C ASP A 187 -11.51 -9.20 14.44
N GLU A 188 -11.20 -9.41 15.73
CA GLU A 188 -11.72 -10.52 16.54
C GLU A 188 -13.26 -10.54 16.65
N LYS A 189 -13.90 -9.39 16.46
CA LYS A 189 -15.35 -9.23 16.47
C LYS A 189 -15.95 -9.38 15.08
N ASN A 190 -15.15 -9.82 14.11
CA ASN A 190 -15.51 -9.96 12.70
C ASN A 190 -15.96 -8.64 12.07
N GLN A 191 -15.45 -7.49 12.55
CA GLN A 191 -15.66 -6.20 11.94
C GLN A 191 -14.54 -5.92 10.95
N ILE A 192 -14.89 -5.63 9.69
CA ILE A 192 -13.90 -5.20 8.69
C ILE A 192 -13.27 -3.89 9.18
N GLN A 193 -11.94 -3.84 9.14
CA GLN A 193 -11.09 -2.71 9.51
C GLN A 193 -10.52 -1.99 8.28
N SER A 194 -10.17 -2.75 7.25
CA SER A 194 -9.67 -2.25 5.97
C SER A 194 -9.95 -3.25 4.86
N ILE A 195 -9.80 -2.83 3.61
CA ILE A 195 -10.19 -3.61 2.45
C ILE A 195 -9.12 -3.47 1.37
N PHE A 196 -8.87 -4.57 0.66
CA PHE A 196 -8.25 -4.58 -0.66
C PHE A 196 -9.36 -4.68 -1.71
N THR A 197 -9.36 -3.77 -2.69
CA THR A 197 -10.31 -3.82 -3.81
C THR A 197 -10.12 -5.11 -4.61
N PRO A 198 -11.05 -5.49 -5.50
CA PRO A 198 -10.84 -6.63 -6.39
C PRO A 198 -9.52 -6.54 -7.16
N ALA A 199 -8.86 -7.68 -7.33
CA ALA A 199 -7.63 -7.76 -8.10
C ALA A 199 -7.89 -7.27 -9.53
N TRP A 200 -6.98 -6.44 -10.05
CA TRP A 200 -6.99 -6.06 -11.46
C TRP A 200 -5.57 -6.08 -12.02
N ALA A 201 -5.49 -6.34 -13.32
CA ALA A 201 -4.26 -6.26 -14.09
C ALA A 201 -4.60 -5.73 -15.47
N LYS A 202 -3.82 -4.77 -15.97
CA LYS A 202 -4.01 -4.20 -17.31
C LYS A 202 -2.72 -4.23 -18.12
N ASP A 203 -2.83 -4.63 -19.37
CA ASP A 203 -1.73 -4.66 -20.33
C ASP A 203 -1.38 -3.25 -20.86
N ALA A 204 -0.34 -3.12 -21.68
CA ALA A 204 0.12 -1.84 -22.22
C ALA A 204 -0.91 -1.11 -23.11
N ASN A 205 -1.86 -1.87 -23.67
CA ASN A 205 -2.97 -1.38 -24.46
C ASN A 205 -4.19 -1.00 -23.60
N GLY A 206 -4.15 -1.29 -22.29
CA GLY A 206 -5.24 -1.06 -21.35
C GLY A 206 -6.27 -2.19 -21.28
N ASN A 207 -6.01 -3.34 -21.90
CA ASN A 207 -6.90 -4.50 -21.83
C ASN A 207 -6.76 -5.18 -20.47
N ASP A 208 -7.88 -5.68 -19.95
CA ASP A 208 -7.87 -6.48 -18.72
C ASP A 208 -7.17 -7.82 -18.92
N ILE A 209 -6.29 -8.15 -17.99
CA ILE A 209 -5.66 -9.46 -17.86
C ILE A 209 -6.33 -10.20 -16.71
N PRO A 210 -6.75 -11.47 -16.89
CA PRO A 210 -7.33 -12.24 -15.80
C PRO A 210 -6.38 -12.30 -14.60
N THR A 211 -6.90 -11.96 -13.44
CA THR A 211 -6.16 -11.95 -12.18
C THR A 211 -7.08 -12.24 -11.01
N HIS A 212 -6.52 -12.76 -9.92
CA HIS A 212 -7.25 -12.98 -8.67
C HIS A 212 -6.30 -12.99 -7.48
N TYR A 213 -6.88 -12.78 -6.29
CA TYR A 213 -6.17 -13.01 -5.04
C TYR A 213 -6.38 -14.42 -4.50
N GLU A 214 -5.34 -14.95 -3.87
CA GLU A 214 -5.36 -16.14 -3.03
C GLU A 214 -4.82 -15.75 -1.65
N ILE A 215 -5.55 -16.11 -0.59
CA ILE A 215 -5.11 -15.85 0.80
C ILE A 215 -4.36 -17.08 1.31
N ARG A 216 -3.08 -16.93 1.65
CA ARG A 216 -2.23 -17.99 2.23
C ARG A 216 -1.77 -17.58 3.63
N GLY A 217 -2.64 -17.77 4.62
CA GLY A 217 -2.40 -17.25 5.96
C GLY A 217 -2.48 -15.72 5.99
N ASN A 218 -1.33 -15.06 6.20
CA ASN A 218 -1.22 -13.60 6.18
C ASN A 218 -0.72 -13.04 4.83
N ASP A 219 -0.53 -13.92 3.86
CA ASP A 219 -0.09 -13.55 2.52
C ASP A 219 -1.31 -13.29 1.62
N LEU A 220 -1.32 -12.12 0.99
CA LEU A 220 -2.20 -11.82 -0.12
C LEU A 220 -1.41 -12.08 -1.41
N VAL A 221 -1.67 -13.21 -2.06
CA VAL A 221 -0.99 -13.59 -3.30
C VAL A 221 -1.86 -13.17 -4.47
N GLN A 222 -1.37 -12.28 -5.33
CA GLN A 222 -2.02 -11.97 -6.59
C GLN A 222 -1.48 -12.89 -7.69
N LYS A 223 -2.35 -13.53 -8.46
CA LYS A 223 -1.98 -14.30 -9.66
C LYS A 223 -2.39 -13.54 -10.90
N VAL A 224 -1.44 -13.29 -11.81
CA VAL A 224 -1.68 -12.58 -13.07
C VAL A 224 -1.49 -13.53 -14.25
N GLU A 225 -2.55 -13.76 -15.02
CA GLU A 225 -2.60 -14.80 -16.06
C GLU A 225 -2.28 -14.25 -17.46
N PHE A 226 -1.13 -13.57 -17.61
CA PHE A 226 -0.65 -13.14 -18.93
C PHE A 226 -0.22 -14.32 -19.81
N ASN A 227 -0.24 -14.14 -21.13
CA ASN A 227 0.10 -15.15 -22.12
C ASN A 227 0.86 -14.55 -23.32
N GLU A 228 1.11 -15.34 -24.35
CA GLU A 228 1.86 -14.94 -25.56
C GLU A 228 1.24 -13.77 -26.34
N ASN A 229 -0.05 -13.47 -26.13
CA ASN A 229 -0.74 -12.35 -26.77
C ASN A 229 -0.77 -11.10 -25.89
N THR A 230 -0.24 -11.15 -24.67
CA THR A 230 -0.25 -10.02 -23.74
C THR A 230 0.76 -8.94 -24.17
N ALA A 231 0.29 -7.70 -24.23
CA ALA A 231 1.15 -6.54 -24.49
C ALA A 231 1.80 -6.04 -23.20
N PHE A 232 3.12 -6.04 -23.14
CA PHE A 232 3.86 -5.58 -21.96
C PHE A 232 4.23 -4.08 -22.06
N PRO A 233 4.37 -3.37 -20.92
CA PRO A 233 4.24 -3.90 -19.56
C PRO A 233 2.78 -4.15 -19.13
N VAL A 234 2.59 -5.09 -18.22
CA VAL A 234 1.33 -5.25 -17.47
C VAL A 234 1.48 -4.55 -16.12
N VAL A 235 0.47 -3.81 -15.69
CA VAL A 235 0.40 -3.21 -14.35
C VAL A 235 -0.66 -3.95 -13.56
N ALA A 236 -0.34 -4.37 -12.34
CA ALA A 236 -1.24 -5.10 -11.45
C ALA A 236 -1.13 -4.60 -10.00
N ASP A 237 -2.21 -4.71 -9.25
CA ASP A 237 -2.36 -4.21 -7.88
C ASP A 237 -2.04 -5.26 -6.79
N PRO A 238 -2.00 -4.87 -5.49
CA PRO A 238 -3.20 -4.51 -4.76
C PRO A 238 -3.37 -3.02 -4.41
N ASN A 239 -4.62 -2.59 -4.47
CA ASN A 239 -5.07 -1.31 -3.92
C ASN A 239 -5.73 -1.51 -2.55
N TRP A 240 -5.07 -0.98 -1.51
CA TRP A 240 -5.55 -1.03 -0.14
C TRP A 240 -6.11 0.33 0.27
N PHE A 241 -7.19 0.32 1.03
CA PHE A 241 -7.71 1.54 1.65
C PHE A 241 -8.23 1.27 3.06
N GLN A 242 -8.16 2.32 3.88
CA GLN A 242 -8.76 2.30 5.20
C GLN A 242 -10.27 2.49 5.04
N ILE A 243 -11.05 1.74 5.81
CA ILE A 243 -12.52 1.88 5.78
C ILE A 243 -12.92 3.30 6.17
N ALA A 244 -13.52 4.00 5.20
CA ALA A 244 -14.19 5.26 5.42
C ALA A 244 -15.43 5.07 6.31
N LYS A 245 -15.88 6.14 6.98
CA LYS A 245 -17.02 6.10 7.92
C LYS A 245 -18.25 5.39 7.34
N CYS A 246 -18.60 5.67 6.07
CA CYS A 246 -19.73 5.04 5.41
C CYS A 246 -19.53 3.54 5.17
N ALA A 247 -18.40 3.13 4.58
CA ALA A 247 -18.06 1.71 4.39
C ALA A 247 -18.06 0.93 5.72
N GLY A 248 -17.62 1.56 6.81
CA GLY A 248 -17.59 0.96 8.14
C GLY A 248 -18.99 0.78 8.72
N ALA A 249 -19.86 1.78 8.57
CA ALA A 249 -21.25 1.67 8.99
C ALA A 249 -22.01 0.60 8.17
N ILE A 250 -21.74 0.51 6.88
CA ILE A 250 -22.27 -0.53 5.99
C ILE A 250 -21.82 -1.92 6.44
N THR A 251 -20.53 -2.10 6.70
CA THR A 251 -19.97 -3.37 7.17
C THR A 251 -20.58 -3.79 8.50
N TRP A 252 -20.65 -2.86 9.45
CA TRP A 252 -21.28 -3.11 10.75
C TRP A 252 -22.73 -3.56 10.58
N PHE A 253 -23.46 -2.94 9.65
CA PHE A 253 -24.83 -3.32 9.31
C PHE A 253 -24.91 -4.76 8.76
N LEU A 254 -23.93 -5.19 7.95
CA LEU A 254 -23.87 -6.57 7.44
C LEU A 254 -23.49 -7.60 8.50
N GLY A 255 -22.70 -7.20 9.50
CA GLY A 255 -22.23 -8.07 10.58
C GLY A 255 -23.19 -8.24 11.76
N THR A 256 -24.32 -7.51 11.78
CA THR A 256 -25.29 -7.58 12.89
C THR A 256 -26.48 -8.47 12.58
N ASN A 257 -26.97 -9.18 13.60
CA ASN A 257 -28.14 -10.06 13.52
C ASN A 257 -29.46 -9.36 13.81
N VAL A 258 -29.47 -8.04 14.00
CA VAL A 258 -30.67 -7.27 14.38
C VAL A 258 -31.57 -6.91 13.20
N PHE A 259 -31.10 -7.10 11.96
CA PHE A 259 -31.87 -6.84 10.75
C PHE A 259 -32.35 -8.12 10.08
N SER A 260 -33.40 -8.03 9.27
CA SER A 260 -33.93 -9.20 8.56
C SER A 260 -32.92 -9.71 7.53
N VAL A 261 -32.77 -11.04 7.46
CA VAL A 261 -31.87 -11.71 6.51
C VAL A 261 -32.17 -11.31 5.06
N TYR A 262 -33.45 -11.13 4.71
CA TYR A 262 -33.86 -10.67 3.39
C TYR A 262 -33.29 -9.29 3.01
N LYS A 263 -33.27 -8.36 3.98
CA LYS A 263 -32.70 -7.03 3.80
C LYS A 263 -31.18 -7.10 3.61
N ILE A 264 -30.49 -7.90 4.43
CA ILE A 264 -29.06 -8.17 4.28
C ILE A 264 -28.75 -8.74 2.89
N ILE A 265 -29.53 -9.72 2.41
CA ILE A 265 -29.34 -10.33 1.09
C ILE A 265 -29.44 -9.29 -0.03
N LYS A 266 -30.45 -8.41 -0.01
CA LYS A 266 -30.56 -7.35 -1.02
C LYS A 266 -29.37 -6.41 -1.02
N ILE A 267 -28.93 -5.99 0.17
CA ILE A 267 -27.80 -5.08 0.32
C ILE A 267 -26.52 -5.71 -0.24
N LYS A 268 -26.27 -7.00 0.05
CA LYS A 268 -25.15 -7.75 -0.53
C LYS A 268 -25.22 -7.80 -2.07
N LYS A 269 -26.41 -8.06 -2.64
CA LYS A 269 -26.62 -8.03 -4.10
C LYS A 269 -26.31 -6.66 -4.70
N TYR A 270 -26.82 -5.59 -4.08
CA TYR A 270 -26.54 -4.25 -4.57
C TYR A 270 -25.05 -3.91 -4.50
N MET A 271 -24.33 -4.30 -3.45
CA MET A 271 -22.87 -4.09 -3.39
C MET A 271 -22.14 -4.84 -4.48
N GLN A 272 -22.51 -6.12 -4.70
CA GLN A 272 -21.94 -6.91 -5.79
C GLN A 272 -22.19 -6.27 -7.15
N GLU A 273 -23.41 -5.79 -7.42
CA GLU A 273 -23.75 -5.07 -8.65
C GLU A 273 -22.99 -3.74 -8.80
N LEU A 274 -22.64 -3.08 -7.69
CA LEU A 274 -21.90 -1.82 -7.67
C LEU A 274 -20.37 -2.01 -7.69
N GLY A 275 -19.87 -3.24 -7.68
CA GLY A 275 -18.44 -3.54 -7.76
C GLY A 275 -17.75 -3.75 -6.41
N GLY A 276 -18.50 -3.83 -5.30
CA GLY A 276 -17.97 -4.15 -3.98
C GLY A 276 -18.50 -3.25 -2.86
N VAL A 277 -18.05 -3.53 -1.63
CA VAL A 277 -18.36 -2.73 -0.45
C VAL A 277 -17.75 -1.34 -0.56
N PHE A 278 -16.52 -1.24 -1.07
CA PHE A 278 -15.86 0.06 -1.26
C PHE A 278 -16.62 0.97 -2.21
N GLU A 279 -16.81 0.50 -3.43
CA GLU A 279 -17.38 1.28 -4.52
C GLU A 279 -18.83 1.67 -4.18
N ALA A 280 -19.59 0.76 -3.56
CA ALA A 280 -20.90 1.07 -3.04
C ALA A 280 -20.88 2.22 -2.02
N ALA A 281 -19.93 2.24 -1.08
CA ALA A 281 -19.81 3.31 -0.10
C ALA A 281 -19.36 4.64 -0.73
N GLU A 282 -18.43 4.61 -1.67
CA GLU A 282 -17.97 5.76 -2.44
C GLU A 282 -19.11 6.40 -3.23
N LEU A 283 -19.87 5.57 -3.94
CA LEU A 283 -21.04 6.01 -4.68
C LEU A 283 -22.14 6.58 -3.77
N MET A 284 -22.34 6.01 -2.58
CA MET A 284 -23.29 6.53 -1.58
C MET A 284 -22.88 7.92 -1.08
N LEU A 285 -21.58 8.14 -0.82
CA LEU A 285 -21.05 9.45 -0.41
C LEU A 285 -21.11 10.48 -1.55
N LYS A 286 -20.87 10.04 -2.78
CA LYS A 286 -20.89 10.91 -3.97
C LYS A 286 -22.30 11.31 -4.41
N ALA A 287 -23.33 10.51 -4.06
CA ALA A 287 -24.69 10.67 -4.56
C ALA A 287 -25.72 10.86 -3.43
N SER A 288 -26.13 12.10 -3.24
CA SER A 288 -27.06 12.51 -2.18
C SER A 288 -28.53 12.45 -2.61
N THR A 289 -28.81 12.68 -3.90
CA THR A 289 -30.16 12.71 -4.46
C THR A 289 -30.52 11.46 -5.25
N TRP A 290 -31.81 11.29 -5.56
CA TRP A 290 -32.28 10.20 -6.40
C TRP A 290 -31.66 10.25 -7.80
N GLU A 291 -31.63 11.43 -8.42
CA GLU A 291 -31.10 11.66 -9.76
C GLU A 291 -29.60 11.36 -9.82
N GLU A 292 -28.84 11.80 -8.81
CA GLU A 292 -27.42 11.48 -8.69
C GLU A 292 -27.20 9.98 -8.52
N ARG A 293 -27.99 9.30 -7.69
CA ARG A 293 -27.85 7.87 -7.48
C ARG A 293 -28.14 7.08 -8.75
N MET A 294 -29.21 7.43 -9.46
CA MET A 294 -29.52 6.84 -10.75
C MET A 294 -28.41 7.10 -11.78
N LYS A 295 -27.83 8.30 -11.79
CA LYS A 295 -26.74 8.67 -12.70
C LYS A 295 -25.46 7.88 -12.43
N TYR A 296 -25.04 7.77 -11.17
CA TYR A 296 -23.74 7.20 -10.82
C TYR A 296 -23.75 5.69 -10.59
N GLY A 297 -24.83 5.12 -10.02
CA GLY A 297 -24.90 3.70 -9.71
C GLY A 297 -26.24 3.03 -10.06
N GLY A 298 -27.07 3.71 -10.85
CA GLY A 298 -28.32 3.16 -11.38
C GLY A 298 -29.29 2.67 -10.30
N LYS A 299 -30.08 1.65 -10.66
CA LYS A 299 -31.07 1.03 -9.76
C LYS A 299 -30.42 0.35 -8.56
N ALA A 300 -29.19 -0.15 -8.69
CA ALA A 300 -28.50 -0.83 -7.62
C ALA A 300 -28.19 0.14 -6.47
N LEU A 301 -27.61 1.30 -6.77
CA LEU A 301 -27.31 2.34 -5.77
C LEU A 301 -28.56 2.95 -5.15
N VAL A 302 -29.58 3.15 -5.97
CA VAL A 302 -30.92 3.54 -5.54
C VAL A 302 -31.52 2.54 -4.55
N GLY A 303 -31.45 1.25 -4.88
CA GLY A 303 -31.99 0.18 -4.05
C GLY A 303 -31.20 0.03 -2.76
N LEU A 304 -29.88 0.11 -2.85
CA LEU A 304 -28.99 0.14 -1.70
C LEU A 304 -29.38 1.27 -0.76
N ALA A 305 -29.50 2.50 -1.28
CA ALA A 305 -29.90 3.65 -0.48
C ALA A 305 -31.27 3.44 0.20
N ALA A 306 -32.25 2.88 -0.52
CA ALA A 306 -33.56 2.59 0.05
C ALA A 306 -33.47 1.58 1.21
N GLU A 307 -32.70 0.51 1.05
CA GLU A 307 -32.51 -0.48 2.11
C GLU A 307 -31.72 0.11 3.29
N LEU A 308 -30.71 0.96 3.06
CA LEU A 308 -29.92 1.58 4.13
C LEU A 308 -30.66 2.73 4.85
N SER A 309 -31.74 3.26 4.27
CA SER A 309 -32.49 4.37 4.84
C SER A 309 -33.10 4.06 6.22
N GLY A 310 -33.18 5.09 7.07
CA GLY A 310 -33.76 5.00 8.42
C GLY A 310 -32.90 4.31 9.48
N VAL A 311 -31.69 3.85 9.12
CA VAL A 311 -30.74 3.26 10.07
C VAL A 311 -29.80 4.36 10.59
N GLY A 312 -29.93 4.72 11.87
CA GLY A 312 -29.17 5.84 12.46
C GLY A 312 -27.65 5.73 12.30
N ALA A 313 -27.09 4.52 12.41
CA ALA A 313 -25.66 4.27 12.22
C ALA A 313 -25.17 4.56 10.79
N LEU A 314 -26.06 4.47 9.78
CA LEU A 314 -25.77 4.74 8.38
C LEU A 314 -25.95 6.21 8.01
N SER A 315 -26.24 7.09 8.98
CA SER A 315 -26.38 8.53 8.72
C SER A 315 -25.12 9.14 8.09
N VAL A 316 -23.95 8.59 8.40
CA VAL A 316 -22.64 8.97 7.86
C VAL A 316 -22.46 8.68 6.36
N CYS A 317 -23.39 7.95 5.74
CA CYS A 317 -23.41 7.68 4.29
C CYS A 317 -24.19 8.72 3.48
N TRP A 318 -24.85 9.68 4.14
CA TRP A 318 -25.58 10.78 3.50
C TRP A 318 -24.83 12.06 3.85
N GLY A 319 -24.00 12.54 2.93
CA GLY A 319 -23.17 13.73 3.11
C GLY A 319 -23.96 14.97 3.54
#